data_AF-A0A316UYV6-F1
#
_entry.id   AF-A0A316UYV6-F1
#
_cell.length_a   1.000
_cell.length_b   1.000
_cell.length_c   1.000
_cell.angle_alpha   90.00
_cell.angle_beta   90.00
_cell.angle_gamma   90.00
#
_symmetry.space_group_name_H-M   'P 1'
#
loop_
_entity.id
_entity.type
_entity.pdbx_description
1 polymer ?
#
loop_
_entity_poly.entity_id
_entity_poly.type
_entity_poly.pdbx_seq_one_letter_code
_entity_poly.pdbx_strand_id
1 'polypeptide(L)' 'ILNAVPKKKVSHSRKRMRAANKGLKDRMDLVHCGGCGRPKAIHHICPHCFGDIARRQKT' A
#
# COMPACT_ATOMS: atom_id res chain seq x y z
N ILE A 1 28.72 12.57 31.01
CA ILE A 1 28.26 11.77 29.84
C ILE A 1 27.22 12.60 29.09
N LEU A 2 27.43 12.91 27.81
CA LEU A 2 26.39 13.52 26.97
C LEU A 2 25.60 12.38 26.31
N ASN A 3 24.34 12.23 26.69
CA ASN A 3 23.45 11.23 26.08
C ASN A 3 23.19 11.62 24.60
N ALA A 4 22.89 10.63 23.74
CA ALA A 4 22.51 10.84 22.35
C ALA A 4 21.09 11.46 22.25
N VAL A 5 20.95 12.69 22.72
CA VAL A 5 19.69 13.44 22.74
C VAL A 5 19.76 14.67 21.84
N PRO A 6 18.63 15.06 21.22
CA PRO A 6 18.57 16.27 20.43
C PRO A 6 18.84 17.50 21.30
N LYS A 7 19.79 18.34 20.86
CA LYS A 7 20.20 19.55 21.59
C LYS A 7 19.08 20.59 21.72
N LYS A 8 18.14 20.63 20.78
CA LYS A 8 17.04 21.60 20.70
C LYS A 8 15.78 20.96 20.12
N LYS A 9 14.61 21.50 20.50
CA LYS A 9 13.31 21.12 19.94
C LYS A 9 13.24 21.45 18.45
N VAL A 10 12.72 20.53 17.66
CA VAL A 10 12.52 20.73 16.21
C VAL A 10 11.38 21.73 15.99
N SER A 11 11.58 22.72 15.13
CA SER A 11 10.54 23.69 14.77
C SER A 11 9.44 23.05 13.92
N HIS A 12 8.24 23.65 13.94
CA HIS A 12 7.09 23.16 13.18
C HIS A 12 7.39 23.04 11.68
N SER A 13 8.02 24.06 11.08
CA SER A 13 8.43 24.05 9.66
C SER A 13 9.40 22.90 9.34
N ARG A 14 10.45 22.71 10.15
CA ARG A 14 11.43 21.62 9.96
C ARG A 14 10.80 20.23 10.11
N LYS A 15 9.81 20.07 10.99
CA LYS A 15 9.04 18.82 11.11
C LYS A 15 8.20 18.58 9.85
N ARG A 16 7.48 19.59 9.37
CA ARG A 16 6.61 19.50 8.18
C ARG A 16 7.41 19.20 6.90
N MET A 17 8.52 19.91 6.67
CA MET A 17 9.39 19.68 5.51
C MET A 17 9.91 18.24 5.45
N ARG A 18 10.31 17.67 6.59
CA ARG A 18 10.77 16.26 6.65
C ARG A 18 9.66 15.25 6.35
N ALA A 19 8.40 15.58 6.65
CA ALA A 19 7.26 14.72 6.40
C ALA A 19 6.70 14.84 4.97
N ALA A 20 6.96 15.94 4.28
CA ALA A 20 6.39 16.23 2.96
C ALA A 20 6.70 15.16 1.91
N ASN A 21 7.88 14.54 1.98
CA ASN A 21 8.31 13.52 1.00
C ASN A 21 7.77 12.11 1.29
N LYS A 22 6.91 11.95 2.31
CA LYS A 22 6.41 10.64 2.77
C LYS A 22 4.94 10.39 2.41
N GLY A 23 4.43 11.04 1.36
CA GLY A 23 3.07 10.82 0.87
C GLY A 23 2.86 9.39 0.36
N LEU A 24 1.63 8.88 0.48
CA LEU A 24 1.25 7.62 -0.14
C LEU A 24 1.27 7.80 -1.67
N LYS A 25 1.87 6.85 -2.38
CA LYS A 25 1.89 6.85 -3.85
C LYS A 25 0.60 6.23 -4.37
N ASP A 26 0.07 6.81 -5.44
CA ASP A 26 -1.10 6.27 -6.11
C ASP A 26 -0.79 4.92 -6.79
N ARG A 27 -1.81 4.06 -6.76
CA ARG A 27 -1.71 2.66 -7.15
C ARG A 27 -2.12 2.51 -8.62
N MET A 28 -1.14 2.56 -9.52
CA MET A 28 -1.36 2.51 -10.98
C MET A 28 -1.34 1.08 -11.55
N ASP A 29 -1.07 0.08 -10.71
CA ASP A 29 -0.93 -1.33 -11.07
C ASP A 29 -2.26 -2.11 -11.02
N LEU A 30 -3.38 -1.47 -11.35
CA LEU A 30 -4.69 -2.10 -11.42
C LEU A 30 -5.08 -2.39 -12.87
N VAL A 31 -5.41 -3.65 -13.15
CA VAL A 31 -5.89 -4.12 -14.46
C VAL A 31 -7.20 -4.89 -14.30
N HIS A 32 -7.99 -4.95 -15.36
CA HIS A 32 -9.23 -5.72 -15.36
C HIS A 32 -8.93 -7.22 -15.37
N CYS A 33 -9.68 -7.99 -14.58
CA CYS A 33 -9.60 -9.44 -14.59
C CYS A 33 -10.29 -10.02 -15.84
N GLY A 34 -9.60 -10.88 -16.59
CA GLY A 34 -10.17 -11.54 -17.78
C GLY A 34 -11.32 -12.52 -17.50
N GLY A 35 -11.54 -12.95 -16.26
CA GLY A 35 -12.63 -13.87 -15.90
C GLY A 35 -13.91 -13.16 -15.44
N CYS A 36 -13.79 -12.16 -14.55
CA CYS A 36 -14.94 -11.49 -13.92
C CYS A 36 -15.04 -9.99 -14.21
N GLY A 37 -14.09 -9.40 -14.96
CA GLY A 37 -14.07 -7.97 -15.27
C GLY A 37 -13.69 -7.04 -14.10
N ARG A 38 -13.58 -7.54 -12.86
CA ARG A 38 -13.22 -6.72 -11.68
C ARG A 38 -11.76 -6.28 -11.71
N PRO A 39 -11.41 -5.13 -11.09
CA PRO A 39 -10.02 -4.72 -10.97
C PRO A 39 -9.22 -5.71 -10.11
N LYS A 40 -8.02 -6.02 -10.57
CA LYS A 40 -7.03 -6.85 -9.87
C LYS A 40 -5.65 -6.20 -9.99
N ALA A 41 -4.73 -6.60 -9.11
CA ALA A 41 -3.33 -6.19 -9.24
C ALA A 41 -2.66 -6.86 -10.45
N ILE A 42 -1.76 -6.13 -11.12
CA ILE A 42 -0.93 -6.68 -12.20
C ILE A 42 -0.13 -7.89 -11.67
N HIS A 43 -0.01 -8.95 -12.47
CA HIS A 43 0.65 -10.23 -12.13
C HIS A 43 0.05 -11.01 -10.95
N HIS A 44 -1.06 -10.56 -10.35
CA HIS A 44 -1.73 -11.29 -9.28
C HIS A 44 -2.97 -12.03 -9.82
N ILE A 45 -3.34 -13.12 -9.14
CA ILE A 45 -4.60 -13.82 -9.39
C ILE A 45 -5.75 -12.95 -8.84
N CYS A 46 -6.89 -12.97 -9.52
CA CYS A 46 -8.06 -12.25 -9.02
C CYS A 46 -8.57 -12.91 -7.73
N PRO A 47 -8.71 -12.16 -6.62
CA PRO A 47 -9.13 -12.75 -5.34
C PRO A 47 -10.56 -13.29 -5.40
N HIS A 48 -11.43 -12.68 -6.22
CA HIS A 48 -12.81 -13.13 -6.39
C HIS A 48 -12.89 -14.44 -7.17
N CYS A 49 -12.27 -14.49 -8.35
CA CYS A 49 -12.27 -15.73 -9.16
C CYS A 49 -11.63 -16.90 -8.40
N PHE A 50 -10.53 -16.64 -7.69
CA PHE A 50 -9.88 -17.66 -6.88
C PHE A 50 -10.80 -18.16 -5.74
N GLY A 51 -11.47 -17.25 -5.04
CA GLY A 51 -12.42 -17.60 -3.98
C GLY A 51 -13.60 -18.43 -4.49
N ASP A 52 -14.14 -18.09 -5.67
CA ASP A 52 -15.24 -18.84 -6.28
C ASP A 52 -14.81 -20.26 -6.71
N ILE A 53 -13.62 -20.39 -7.31
CA ILE A 53 -13.06 -21.70 -7.70
C ILE A 53 -12.79 -22.55 -6.45
N ALA A 54 -12.12 -21.99 -5.45
CA ALA A 54 -11.80 -22.69 -4.21
C ALA A 54 -13.06 -23.16 -3.48
N ARG A 55 -14.14 -22.36 -3.48
CA ARG A 55 -15.42 -22.76 -2.90
C ARG A 55 -16.06 -23.91 -3.66
N ARG A 56 -16.05 -23.87 -4.99
CA ARG A 56 -16.60 -24.93 -5.86
C ARG A 56 -15.86 -26.26 -5.73
N GLN A 57 -14.55 -26.23 -5.49
CA GLN A 57 -13.73 -27.43 -5.33
C GLN A 57 -13.87 -28.10 -3.96
N LYS A 58 -14.47 -27.41 -2.98
CA LYS A 58 -14.64 -27.93 -1.61
C LYS A 58 -15.96 -28.68 -1.41
N THR A 59 -16.95 -28.40 -2.26
CA THR A 59 -18.16 -29.22 -2.47
C THR A 59 -17.82 -30.46 -3.27
#